data_AF-A0AAJ6P8Z1-F1
#
_entry.id   AF-A0AAJ6P8Z1-F1
#
_cell.length_a   1.000
_cell.length_b   1.000
_cell.length_c   1.000
_cell.angle_alpha   90.00
_cell.angle_beta   90.00
_cell.angle_gamma   90.00
#
_symmetry.space_group_name_H-M   'P 1'
#
loop_
_entity.id
_entity.type
_entity.pdbx_description
1 polymer ?
#
loop_
_entity_poly.entity_id
_entity_poly.type
_entity_poly.pdbx_seq_one_letter_code
_entity_poly.pdbx_strand_id
1 'polypeptide(L)'
;MGLFDQILGAVANPNQQGSLGQIGGIINAVDQLSNRTGADSSTIQSMLGVVGNYVRSSLQQQQATGGNEQAQALVNQYGGTSENPQAVNSLFSPAMQQQVANVAAQRTGLDAGTIQQLLPLAVPLVLNFLQSGANAQNPQGGGNPVLNSFLDADGDGDVDISDAIQMASRYIKR
;
A
#
# COMPACT_ATOMS: atom_id res chain seq x y z
N MET A 1 7.82 -16.97 -8.17
CA MET A 1 6.76 -16.40 -9.04
C MET A 1 6.44 -15.03 -8.49
N GLY A 2 6.77 -13.98 -9.24
CA GLY A 2 6.77 -12.62 -8.72
C GLY A 2 5.36 -12.05 -8.57
N LEU A 3 5.20 -11.04 -7.73
CA LEU A 3 3.96 -10.27 -7.58
C LEU A 3 3.39 -9.80 -8.93
N PHE A 4 4.25 -9.61 -9.94
CA PHE A 4 3.90 -9.30 -11.33
C PHE A 4 3.09 -10.40 -12.05
N ASP A 5 3.37 -11.67 -11.76
CA ASP A 5 2.65 -12.83 -12.31
C ASP A 5 1.28 -12.98 -11.64
N GLN A 6 1.21 -12.65 -10.35
CA GLN A 6 -0.04 -12.55 -9.58
C GLN A 6 -0.92 -11.38 -10.05
N ILE A 7 -0.32 -10.26 -10.46
CA ILE A 7 -1.01 -9.12 -11.07
C ILE A 7 -1.57 -9.48 -12.46
N LEU A 8 -0.84 -10.25 -13.27
CA LEU A 8 -1.36 -10.79 -14.53
C LEU A 8 -2.56 -11.73 -14.29
N GLY A 9 -2.54 -12.52 -13.23
CA GLY A 9 -3.68 -13.33 -12.79
C GLY A 9 -4.87 -12.52 -12.24
N ALA A 10 -4.61 -11.37 -11.59
CA ALA A 10 -5.63 -10.44 -11.10
C ALA A 10 -6.30 -9.65 -12.24
N VAL A 11 -5.54 -9.25 -13.25
CA VAL A 11 -6.04 -8.59 -14.47
C VAL A 11 -6.98 -9.50 -15.27
N ALA A 12 -6.75 -10.82 -15.24
CA ALA A 12 -7.63 -11.80 -15.85
C ALA A 12 -8.95 -12.02 -15.06
N ASN A 13 -9.07 -11.48 -13.85
CA ASN A 13 -10.26 -11.57 -13.01
C ASN A 13 -11.14 -10.30 -13.15
N PRO A 14 -12.26 -10.35 -13.88
CA PRO A 14 -13.15 -9.20 -14.07
C PRO A 14 -13.87 -8.72 -12.79
N ASN A 15 -13.72 -9.44 -11.68
CA ASN A 15 -14.35 -9.12 -10.39
C ASN A 15 -13.47 -8.28 -9.46
N GLN A 16 -12.22 -7.99 -9.84
CA GLN A 16 -11.26 -7.20 -9.04
C GLN A 16 -11.14 -5.79 -9.62
N GLN A 17 -10.92 -4.78 -8.77
CA GLN A 17 -10.81 -3.38 -9.22
C GLN A 17 -9.55 -3.12 -10.05
N GLY A 18 -8.55 -4.00 -9.98
CA GLY A 18 -7.28 -3.97 -10.71
C GLY A 18 -7.44 -4.11 -12.22
N SER A 19 -7.96 -3.06 -12.84
CA SER A 19 -8.10 -2.94 -14.28
C SER A 19 -6.74 -2.64 -14.92
N LEU A 20 -6.50 -3.10 -16.15
CA LEU A 20 -5.33 -2.74 -16.97
C LEU A 20 -5.07 -1.22 -17.01
N GLY A 21 -6.12 -0.40 -16.94
CA GLY A 21 -6.02 1.06 -16.86
C GLY A 21 -5.41 1.58 -15.55
N GLN A 22 -5.64 0.94 -14.41
CA GLN A 22 -5.02 1.33 -13.14
C GLN A 22 -3.53 1.01 -13.11
N ILE A 23 -3.14 -0.14 -13.68
CA ILE A 23 -1.73 -0.51 -13.83
C ILE A 23 -1.03 0.47 -14.78
N GLY A 24 -1.67 0.84 -15.90
CA GLY A 24 -1.19 1.90 -16.78
C GLY A 24 -1.05 3.25 -16.08
N GLY A 25 -1.97 3.58 -15.17
CA GLY A 25 -1.89 4.78 -14.34
C GLY A 25 -0.71 4.78 -13.37
N ILE A 26 -0.42 3.63 -12.73
CA ILE A 26 0.75 3.48 -11.85
C ILE A 26 2.05 3.61 -12.66
N ILE A 27 2.15 2.97 -13.83
CA ILE A 27 3.32 3.08 -14.70
C ILE A 27 3.54 4.53 -15.13
N ASN A 28 2.49 5.23 -15.58
CA ASN A 28 2.59 6.65 -15.94
C ASN A 28 3.02 7.52 -14.76
N ALA A 29 2.54 7.25 -13.56
CA ALA A 29 2.89 8.03 -12.40
C ALA A 29 4.34 7.78 -11.93
N VAL A 30 4.84 6.54 -12.05
CA VAL A 30 6.26 6.21 -11.87
C VAL A 30 7.12 6.96 -12.89
N ASP A 31 6.69 7.01 -14.15
CA ASP A 31 7.38 7.72 -15.23
C ASP A 31 7.40 9.24 -14.97
N GLN A 32 6.28 9.81 -14.53
CA GLN A 32 6.21 11.22 -14.09
C GLN A 32 7.13 11.49 -12.89
N LEU A 33 7.23 10.57 -11.93
CA LEU A 33 8.13 10.67 -10.80
C LEU A 33 9.59 10.66 -11.24
N SER A 34 9.95 9.73 -12.14
CA SER A 34 11.28 9.64 -12.74
C SER A 34 11.64 10.94 -13.47
N ASN A 35 10.74 11.46 -14.30
CA ASN A 35 10.93 12.72 -15.02
C ASN A 35 11.05 13.94 -14.09
N ARG A 36 10.31 13.99 -12.98
CA ARG A 36 10.37 15.11 -12.01
C ARG A 36 11.62 15.09 -11.13
N THR A 37 12.13 13.90 -10.81
CA THR A 37 13.29 13.72 -9.95
C THR A 37 14.60 13.64 -10.72
N GLY A 38 14.54 13.36 -12.02
CA GLY A 38 15.69 12.96 -12.81
C GLY A 38 16.27 11.60 -12.40
N ALA A 39 15.53 10.80 -11.61
CA ALA A 39 16.00 9.53 -11.10
C ALA A 39 15.48 8.35 -11.93
N ASP A 40 16.30 7.32 -12.09
CA ASP A 40 15.92 6.11 -12.82
C ASP A 40 14.76 5.36 -12.15
N SER A 41 14.06 4.54 -12.94
CA SER A 41 12.92 3.75 -12.46
C SER A 41 13.28 2.86 -11.26
N SER A 42 14.51 2.32 -11.20
CA SER A 42 15.01 1.53 -10.07
C SER A 42 15.10 2.34 -8.76
N THR A 43 15.48 3.61 -8.86
CA THR A 43 15.55 4.55 -7.73
C THR A 43 14.14 4.87 -7.23
N ILE A 44 13.22 5.14 -8.15
CA ILE A 44 11.80 5.36 -7.82
C ILE A 44 11.18 4.10 -7.19
N GLN A 45 11.47 2.91 -7.70
CA GLN A 45 11.02 1.65 -7.10
C GLN A 45 11.55 1.47 -5.68
N SER A 46 12.82 1.81 -5.44
CA SER A 46 13.42 1.75 -4.10
C SER A 46 12.74 2.75 -3.15
N MET A 47 12.47 3.97 -3.62
CA MET A 47 11.72 4.97 -2.87
C MET A 47 10.31 4.47 -2.53
N LEU A 48 9.58 3.96 -3.53
CA LEU A 48 8.24 3.40 -3.38
C LEU A 48 8.22 2.19 -2.45
N GLY A 49 9.26 1.37 -2.45
CA GLY A 49 9.43 0.28 -1.49
C GLY A 49 9.54 0.79 -0.06
N VAL A 50 10.36 1.83 0.18
CA VAL A 50 10.46 2.48 1.50
C VAL A 50 9.11 3.07 1.90
N VAL A 51 8.51 3.92 1.05
CA VAL A 51 7.20 4.54 1.31
C VAL A 51 6.13 3.47 1.57
N GLY A 52 6.11 2.40 0.77
CA GLY A 52 5.20 1.28 0.91
C GLY A 52 5.33 0.57 2.25
N ASN A 53 6.56 0.33 2.74
CA ASN A 53 6.77 -0.27 4.06
C ASN A 53 6.20 0.60 5.19
N TYR A 54 6.34 1.93 5.10
CA TYR A 54 5.73 2.82 6.07
C TYR A 54 4.20 2.85 5.93
N VAL A 55 3.66 2.93 4.71
CA VAL A 55 2.20 2.88 4.46
C VAL A 55 1.63 1.61 5.07
N ARG A 56 2.31 0.47 4.90
CA ARG A 56 1.95 -0.81 5.50
C ARG A 56 1.85 -0.71 7.01
N SER A 57 2.90 -0.23 7.68
CA SER A 57 2.93 -0.12 9.14
C SER A 57 1.79 0.75 9.68
N SER A 58 1.49 1.88 9.02
CA SER A 58 0.35 2.72 9.37
C SER A 58 -1.00 2.03 9.14
N LEU A 59 -1.15 1.28 8.05
CA LEU A 59 -2.38 0.53 7.76
C LEU A 59 -2.56 -0.67 8.70
N GLN A 60 -1.49 -1.37 9.07
CA GLN A 60 -1.50 -2.42 10.09
C GLN A 60 -1.94 -1.84 11.44
N GLN A 61 -1.45 -0.65 11.81
CA GLN A 61 -1.86 0.00 13.05
C GLN A 61 -3.36 0.40 13.01
N GLN A 62 -3.85 0.88 11.87
CA GLN A 62 -5.29 1.14 11.67
C GLN A 62 -6.11 -0.16 11.75
N GLN A 63 -5.63 -1.22 11.12
CA GLN A 63 -6.25 -2.55 11.15
C GLN A 63 -6.30 -3.11 12.57
N ALA A 64 -5.25 -2.97 13.35
CA ALA A 64 -5.20 -3.39 14.75
C ALA A 64 -6.15 -2.56 15.65
N THR A 65 -6.37 -1.29 15.31
CA THR A 65 -7.19 -0.37 16.12
C THR A 65 -8.68 -0.45 15.80
N GLY A 66 -9.07 -0.61 14.53
CA GLY A 66 -10.48 -0.68 14.15
C GLY A 66 -10.78 -1.60 12.96
N GLY A 67 -9.95 -2.62 12.77
CA GLY A 67 -10.22 -3.76 11.90
C GLY A 67 -9.88 -3.54 10.43
N ASN A 68 -10.00 -4.61 9.65
CA ASN A 68 -9.74 -4.61 8.20
C ASN A 68 -10.58 -3.57 7.45
N GLU A 69 -11.79 -3.31 7.94
CA GLU A 69 -12.72 -2.34 7.34
C GLU A 69 -12.17 -0.92 7.36
N GLN A 70 -11.49 -0.50 8.44
CA GLN A 70 -10.87 0.83 8.52
C GLN A 70 -9.66 0.96 7.59
N ALA A 71 -8.75 -0.02 7.60
CA ALA A 71 -7.60 -0.03 6.68
C ALA A 71 -8.07 0.00 5.22
N GLN A 72 -9.10 -0.78 4.89
CA GLN A 72 -9.69 -0.82 3.56
C GLN A 72 -10.42 0.47 3.20
N ALA A 73 -11.10 1.11 4.15
CA ALA A 73 -11.72 2.42 3.95
C ALA A 73 -10.67 3.50 3.63
N LEU A 74 -9.52 3.52 4.33
CA LEU A 74 -8.44 4.44 4.00
C LEU A 74 -7.89 4.21 2.60
N VAL A 75 -7.62 2.94 2.27
CA VAL A 75 -7.10 2.57 0.94
C VAL A 75 -8.08 3.01 -0.16
N ASN A 76 -9.38 2.80 0.03
CA ASN A 76 -10.40 3.24 -0.93
C ASN A 76 -10.59 4.76 -0.97
N GLN A 77 -10.43 5.45 0.16
CA GLN A 77 -10.65 6.89 0.28
C GLN A 77 -9.47 7.71 -0.25
N TYR A 78 -8.25 7.20 -0.07
CA TYR A 78 -7.01 7.91 -0.38
C TYR A 78 -6.23 7.29 -1.56
N GLY A 79 -6.65 6.12 -2.05
CA GLY A 79 -6.14 5.50 -3.26
C GLY A 79 -6.40 6.36 -4.50
N GLY A 80 -5.35 6.60 -5.28
CA GLY A 80 -5.47 7.24 -6.58
C GLY A 80 -4.14 7.44 -7.28
N THR A 81 -4.17 7.94 -8.51
CA THR A 81 -2.98 8.28 -9.30
C THR A 81 -2.63 9.77 -9.26
N SER A 82 -3.41 10.56 -8.51
CA SER A 82 -3.27 12.01 -8.39
C SER A 82 -2.58 12.38 -7.08
N GLU A 83 -1.93 13.54 -7.05
CA GLU A 83 -1.30 14.08 -5.85
C GLU A 83 -2.35 14.30 -4.74
N ASN A 84 -2.15 13.65 -3.60
CA ASN A 84 -3.02 13.72 -2.44
C ASN A 84 -2.22 13.92 -1.14
N PRO A 85 -1.95 15.17 -0.74
CA PRO A 85 -1.25 15.44 0.50
C PRO A 85 -2.07 15.07 1.74
N GLN A 86 -3.39 14.96 1.64
CA GLN A 86 -4.23 14.52 2.75
C GLN A 86 -4.03 13.03 3.05
N ALA A 87 -3.80 12.20 2.02
CA ALA A 87 -3.45 10.79 2.18
C ALA A 87 -2.18 10.61 3.02
N VAL A 88 -1.15 11.41 2.71
CA VAL A 88 0.12 11.42 3.44
C VAL A 88 -0.10 11.80 4.90
N ASN A 89 -0.83 12.88 5.17
CA ASN A 89 -1.06 13.34 6.55
C ASN A 89 -1.97 12.41 7.36
N SER A 90 -2.86 11.67 6.70
CA SER A 90 -3.75 10.70 7.36
C SER A 90 -2.99 9.42 7.76
N LEU A 91 -2.02 9.01 6.95
CA LEU A 91 -1.22 7.80 7.21
C LEU A 91 0.05 8.08 8.00
N PHE A 92 0.69 9.22 7.77
CA PHE A 92 1.99 9.57 8.31
C PHE A 92 1.92 10.84 9.14
N SER A 93 2.36 10.72 10.39
CA SER A 93 2.66 11.88 11.22
C SER A 93 3.80 12.71 10.60
N PRO A 94 3.91 14.01 10.88
CA PRO A 94 4.99 14.85 10.36
C PRO A 94 6.39 14.29 10.63
N ALA A 95 6.59 13.65 11.79
CA ALA A 95 7.83 12.97 12.13
C ALA A 95 8.08 11.74 11.23
N MET A 96 7.04 10.95 10.96
CA MET A 96 7.14 9.79 10.08
C MET A 96 7.42 10.20 8.64
N GLN A 97 6.83 11.28 8.13
CA GLN A 97 7.12 11.83 6.80
C GLN A 97 8.60 12.20 6.65
N GLN A 98 9.18 12.86 7.67
CA GLN A 98 10.62 13.15 7.70
C GLN A 98 11.46 11.89 7.73
N GLN A 99 11.07 10.89 8.53
CA GLN A 99 11.80 9.63 8.64
C GLN A 99 11.77 8.85 7.32
N VAL A 100 10.60 8.74 6.68
CA VAL A 100 10.43 8.12 5.36
C VAL A 100 11.31 8.81 4.34
N ALA A 101 11.28 10.15 4.30
CA ALA A 101 12.09 10.93 3.38
C ALA A 101 13.58 10.72 3.60
N ASN A 102 14.05 10.68 4.85
CA ASN A 102 15.45 10.43 5.18
C ASN A 102 15.91 9.01 4.80
N VAL A 103 15.09 7.99 5.10
CA VAL A 103 15.41 6.60 4.76
C VAL A 103 15.39 6.39 3.26
N ALA A 104 14.39 6.93 2.58
CA ALA A 104 14.32 6.90 1.13
C ALA A 104 15.50 7.65 0.51
N ALA A 105 15.89 8.81 1.03
CA ALA A 105 17.04 9.58 0.56
C ALA A 105 18.33 8.75 0.65
N GLN A 106 18.56 8.08 1.77
CA GLN A 106 19.70 7.20 1.97
C GLN A 106 19.70 5.99 1.03
N ARG A 107 18.52 5.42 0.74
CA ARG A 107 18.36 4.25 -0.14
C ARG A 107 18.50 4.59 -1.62
N THR A 108 18.06 5.78 -2.00
CA THR A 108 17.90 6.21 -3.40
C THR A 108 19.01 7.14 -3.86
N GLY A 109 19.71 7.79 -2.93
CA GLY A 109 20.63 8.89 -3.21
C GLY A 109 19.93 10.20 -3.54
N LEU A 110 18.59 10.27 -3.49
CA LEU A 110 17.83 11.50 -3.69
C LEU A 110 17.87 12.39 -2.45
N ASP A 111 17.68 13.70 -2.65
CA ASP A 111 17.53 14.62 -1.52
C ASP A 111 16.22 14.37 -0.77
N ALA A 112 16.27 14.45 0.56
CA ALA A 112 15.09 14.24 1.42
C ALA A 112 13.99 15.28 1.14
N GLY A 113 14.35 16.51 0.77
CA GLY A 113 13.42 17.55 0.35
C GLY A 113 12.71 17.21 -0.96
N THR A 114 13.43 16.60 -1.91
CA THR A 114 12.82 16.08 -3.15
C THR A 114 11.83 14.97 -2.81
N ILE A 115 12.21 13.99 -1.98
CA ILE A 115 11.31 12.89 -1.61
C ILE A 115 10.06 13.40 -0.88
N GLN A 116 10.20 14.38 0.01
CA GLN A 116 9.04 14.99 0.68
C GLN A 116 8.03 15.59 -0.31
N GLN A 117 8.50 16.19 -1.41
CA GLN A 117 7.63 16.71 -2.47
C GLN A 117 6.97 15.60 -3.29
N LEU A 118 7.54 14.39 -3.29
CA LEU A 118 7.00 13.24 -4.01
C LEU A 118 6.07 12.39 -3.15
N LEU A 119 6.16 12.43 -1.82
CA LEU A 119 5.28 11.67 -0.92
C LEU A 119 3.79 11.86 -1.27
N PRO A 120 3.29 13.08 -1.54
CA PRO A 120 1.90 13.30 -1.95
C PRO A 120 1.49 12.57 -3.22
N LEU A 121 2.43 12.21 -4.10
CA LEU A 121 2.17 11.43 -5.30
C LEU A 121 2.42 9.93 -5.06
N ALA A 122 3.49 9.59 -4.35
CA ALA A 122 3.89 8.21 -4.08
C ALA A 122 2.91 7.45 -3.17
N VAL A 123 2.44 8.09 -2.11
CA VAL A 123 1.50 7.48 -1.14
C VAL A 123 0.18 7.05 -1.80
N PRO A 124 -0.56 7.94 -2.49
CA PRO A 124 -1.81 7.54 -3.12
C PRO A 124 -1.61 6.48 -4.19
N LEU A 125 -0.45 6.41 -4.86
CA LEU A 125 -0.13 5.33 -5.81
C LEU A 125 -0.02 3.97 -5.13
N VAL A 126 0.68 3.91 -3.99
CA VAL A 126 0.74 2.67 -3.18
C VAL A 126 -0.66 2.29 -2.73
N LEU A 127 -1.46 3.24 -2.25
CA LEU A 127 -2.85 2.97 -1.84
C LEU A 127 -3.71 2.52 -3.03
N ASN A 128 -3.57 3.14 -4.20
CA ASN A 128 -4.26 2.73 -5.43
C ASN A 128 -3.89 1.30 -5.83
N PHE A 129 -2.62 0.95 -5.66
CA PHE A 129 -2.15 -0.42 -5.87
C PHE A 129 -2.82 -1.39 -4.90
N LEU A 130 -2.94 -1.03 -3.62
CA LEU A 130 -3.67 -1.86 -2.65
C LEU A 130 -5.18 -1.92 -2.98
N GLN A 131 -5.76 -0.82 -3.44
CA GLN A 131 -7.15 -0.74 -3.87
C GLN A 131 -7.44 -1.63 -5.08
N SER A 132 -6.44 -1.88 -5.94
CA SER A 132 -6.61 -2.77 -7.10
C SER A 132 -7.03 -4.20 -6.71
N GLY A 133 -6.64 -4.67 -5.52
CA GLY A 133 -7.10 -5.96 -5.00
C GLY A 133 -8.48 -5.94 -4.38
N ALA A 134 -9.08 -4.76 -4.17
CA ALA A 134 -10.43 -4.67 -3.65
C ALA A 134 -11.44 -5.26 -4.66
N ASN A 135 -12.46 -5.91 -4.12
CA ASN A 135 -13.53 -6.45 -4.94
C ASN A 135 -14.31 -5.31 -5.61
N ALA A 136 -14.49 -5.36 -6.93
CA ALA A 136 -15.16 -4.30 -7.69
C ALA A 136 -16.65 -4.16 -7.34
N GLN A 137 -17.30 -5.26 -6.95
CA GLN A 137 -18.72 -5.28 -6.57
C GLN A 137 -18.93 -5.02 -5.08
N ASN A 138 -17.95 -5.34 -4.22
CA ASN A 138 -18.05 -5.08 -2.78
C ASN A 138 -16.71 -4.57 -2.20
N PRO A 139 -16.32 -3.32 -2.48
CA PRO A 139 -15.02 -2.79 -2.06
C PRO A 139 -14.84 -2.58 -0.56
N GLN A 140 -15.92 -2.66 0.24
CA GLN A 140 -15.90 -2.48 1.69
C GLN A 140 -16.02 -3.79 2.48
N GLY A 141 -16.68 -4.82 1.93
CA GLY A 141 -16.86 -6.11 2.62
C GLY A 141 -16.39 -7.35 1.85
N GLY A 142 -15.92 -7.20 0.61
CA GLY A 142 -15.60 -8.32 -0.29
C GLY A 142 -14.22 -8.95 -0.06
N GLY A 143 -13.49 -8.54 0.97
CA GLY A 143 -12.09 -8.90 1.18
C GLY A 143 -11.17 -8.26 0.15
N ASN A 144 -9.99 -7.83 0.57
CA ASN A 144 -8.95 -7.34 -0.32
C ASN A 144 -7.71 -8.23 -0.17
N PRO A 145 -7.55 -9.25 -1.02
CA PRO A 145 -6.41 -10.17 -0.93
C PRO A 145 -5.07 -9.47 -1.13
N VAL A 146 -5.00 -8.38 -1.91
CA VAL A 146 -3.75 -7.61 -2.10
C VAL A 146 -3.42 -6.83 -0.84
N LEU A 147 -4.39 -6.14 -0.24
CA LEU A 147 -4.21 -5.47 1.04
C LEU A 147 -3.84 -6.48 2.13
N ASN A 148 -4.55 -7.61 2.22
CA ASN A 148 -4.27 -8.64 3.23
C ASN A 148 -2.85 -9.21 3.05
N SER A 149 -2.48 -9.60 1.83
CA SER A 149 -1.13 -10.08 1.55
C SER A 149 -0.07 -9.00 1.79
N PHE A 150 -0.40 -7.73 1.55
CA PHE A 150 0.51 -6.63 1.79
C PHE A 150 0.72 -6.38 3.29
N LEU A 151 -0.32 -6.51 4.10
CA LEU A 151 -0.26 -6.39 5.56
C LEU A 151 0.40 -7.63 6.19
N ASP A 152 0.31 -8.80 5.56
CA ASP A 152 0.90 -10.08 5.98
C ASP A 152 2.35 -10.28 5.48
N ALA A 153 2.78 -9.55 4.45
CA ALA A 153 4.10 -9.72 3.82
C ALA A 153 5.28 -9.09 4.59
N ASP A 154 5.13 -8.74 5.87
CA ASP A 154 6.28 -8.33 6.70
C ASP A 154 7.09 -9.52 7.23
N GLY A 155 6.60 -10.75 7.06
CA GLY A 155 7.38 -11.95 7.31
C GLY A 155 7.80 -12.08 8.77
N ASP A 156 6.98 -11.61 9.71
CA ASP A 156 7.14 -11.94 11.12
C ASP A 156 6.59 -13.34 11.45
N GLY A 157 5.80 -13.94 10.56
CA GLY A 157 5.34 -15.31 10.70
C GLY A 157 4.19 -15.48 11.68
N ASP A 158 3.46 -14.40 11.99
CA ASP A 158 2.30 -14.49 12.84
C ASP A 158 1.04 -14.67 12.00
N VAL A 159 0.78 -15.94 11.68
CA VAL A 159 -0.59 -16.43 11.65
C VAL A 159 -1.18 -16.06 12.99
N ASP A 160 -2.04 -15.04 12.98
CA ASP A 160 -2.70 -14.44 14.12
C ASP A 160 -2.87 -15.44 15.27
N ILE A 161 -2.08 -15.26 16.35
CA ILE A 161 -2.42 -15.83 17.66
C ILE A 161 -3.87 -15.42 18.02
N SER A 162 -4.35 -14.29 17.48
CA SER A 162 -5.75 -13.86 17.49
C SER A 162 -6.71 -14.86 16.80
N ASP A 163 -6.35 -15.43 15.63
CA ASP A 163 -7.16 -16.41 14.91
C ASP A 163 -7.00 -17.83 15.48
N ALA A 164 -5.83 -18.17 15.99
CA ALA A 164 -5.61 -19.41 16.74
C ALA A 164 -6.43 -19.43 18.05
N ILE A 165 -6.51 -18.31 18.77
CA ILE A 165 -7.32 -18.18 19.99
C ILE A 165 -8.83 -18.14 19.67
N GLN A 166 -9.24 -17.55 18.55
CA GLN A 166 -10.65 -17.56 18.11
C GLN A 166 -11.13 -18.94 17.63
N MET A 167 -10.23 -19.78 17.11
CA MET A 167 -10.55 -21.19 16.81
C MET A 167 -10.53 -22.06 18.06
N ALA A 168 -9.59 -21.86 18.99
CA ALA A 168 -9.49 -22.61 20.25
C ALA A 168 -10.65 -22.31 21.21
N SER A 169 -11.11 -21.06 21.30
CA SER A 169 -12.20 -20.65 22.18
C SER A 169 -13.57 -21.25 21.78
N ARG A 170 -13.75 -21.65 20.52
CA ARG A 170 -14.96 -22.36 20.06
C ARG A 170 -14.99 -23.84 20.45
N TYR A 171 -13.86 -24.44 20.80
CA TYR A 171 -13.78 -25.85 21.20
C TYR A 171 -13.73 -26.08 22.71
N ILE A 172 -13.40 -25.06 23.52
CA ILE A 172 -13.31 -25.19 24.99
C ILE A 172 -14.66 -24.93 25.69
N LYS A 173 -15.69 -24.45 24.97
CA LYS A 173 -17.00 -24.08 25.56
C LYS A 173 -18.14 -25.08 25.28
N ARG A 174 -17.81 -26.35 25.03
CA ARG A 174 -18.78 -27.46 25.05
C ARG A 174 -18.26 -28.65 25.84
#